data_AF-A0A8W8LHT2-F1
#
_entry.id   AF-A0A8W8LHT2-F1
#
_cell.length_a   1.000
_cell.length_b   1.000
_cell.length_c   1.000
_cell.angle_alpha   90.00
_cell.angle_beta   90.00
_cell.angle_gamma   90.00
#
_symmetry.space_group_name_H-M   'P 1'
#
loop_
_entity.id
_entity.type
_entity.pdbx_description
1 polymer ?
#
loop_
_entity_poly.entity_id
_entity_poly.type
_entity_poly.pdbx_seq_one_letter_code
_entity_poly.pdbx_strand_id
1 'polypeptide(L)'
;MPGFIRTLLICVVLVVNISYQLTDGTCEFPPDLRGDWYTTSNGLVTFSNDSISNFKSLIHPSTHTYNCEYIDNGRYITRARIPILSTSNYDVYFCMSFTKITETKYLVQYNSDMAGFVNERVVGVSVQSSTTTLLPVGEACNLTTSVPTGSQEVYVKKGNESSNFITCPESVASILDMTLNSGCYGNVIDGMSYPNYLIHSYNSSCASTQYTFTTSGNLTCMYSVMSGASTYLTVYNLDTTTDEISTYRFLCYVITSGNDQVYLTYYPKICQTDQTSTYVTSPGVIAYLVDRYKDAAPSDDEVPIGVVIGILVPIVLLLGMVLFIIYWKIKHRQKINHELELAARRNWKKLAEKFTPKTKHTVEKAENSSKKGNKKRKKKKKKGRKENCENQSVHSLTDSRRRSVWFDDFNNTIEEIQESQPWQRQWEAFNDPLNKQTYDDDRGTPNTARSVSSVQKIWLNPDNTEKAEVESTWDNVANFLANLRKRPKQEDFLQPQ
;
A
#
# COMPACT_ATOMS: atom_id res chain seq x y z
N MET A 1 -8.00 -19.53 -70.51
CA MET A 1 -7.07 -18.70 -69.70
C MET A 1 -7.66 -18.32 -68.32
N PRO A 2 -7.81 -19.24 -67.34
CA PRO A 2 -8.10 -18.84 -65.94
C PRO A 2 -7.04 -19.29 -64.92
N GLY A 3 -6.03 -20.07 -65.33
CA GLY A 3 -5.02 -20.64 -64.42
C GLY A 3 -3.91 -19.67 -64.02
N PHE A 4 -3.53 -18.73 -64.90
CA PHE A 4 -2.37 -17.86 -64.67
C PHE A 4 -2.61 -16.78 -63.60
N ILE A 5 -3.87 -16.33 -63.44
CA ILE A 5 -4.21 -15.27 -62.47
C ILE A 5 -4.23 -15.82 -61.04
N ARG A 6 -4.60 -17.10 -60.83
CA ARG A 6 -4.60 -17.71 -59.49
C ARG A 6 -3.19 -17.96 -58.97
N THR A 7 -2.24 -18.35 -59.82
CA THR A 7 -0.85 -18.58 -59.40
C THR A 7 -0.14 -17.26 -59.08
N LEU A 8 -0.42 -16.19 -59.82
CA LEU A 8 0.16 -14.87 -59.56
C LEU A 8 -0.34 -14.29 -58.22
N LEU A 9 -1.62 -14.47 -57.88
CA LEU A 9 -2.21 -13.96 -56.64
C LEU A 9 -1.70 -14.70 -55.39
N ILE A 10 -1.45 -16.01 -55.50
CA ILE A 10 -0.86 -16.80 -54.41
C ILE A 10 0.62 -16.43 -54.20
N CYS A 11 1.38 -16.18 -55.27
CA CYS A 11 2.75 -15.67 -55.15
C CYS A 11 2.81 -14.26 -54.54
N VAL A 12 1.89 -13.36 -54.90
CA VAL A 12 1.84 -12.00 -54.31
C VAL A 12 1.44 -12.06 -52.84
N VAL A 13 0.50 -12.93 -52.42
CA VAL A 13 0.14 -13.09 -51.01
C VAL A 13 1.25 -13.76 -50.19
N LEU A 14 2.03 -14.68 -50.78
CA LEU A 14 3.21 -15.26 -50.14
C LEU A 14 4.37 -14.26 -50.03
N VAL A 15 4.63 -13.44 -51.05
CA VAL A 15 5.67 -12.41 -51.00
C VAL A 15 5.26 -11.27 -50.06
N VAL A 16 3.97 -10.91 -49.97
CA VAL A 16 3.49 -9.88 -49.03
C VAL A 16 3.44 -10.39 -47.58
N ASN A 17 3.26 -11.69 -47.32
CA ASN A 17 3.35 -12.25 -45.96
C ASN A 17 4.79 -12.59 -45.52
N ILE A 18 5.75 -12.68 -46.44
CA ILE A 18 7.17 -12.90 -46.09
C ILE A 18 7.91 -11.57 -45.88
N SER A 19 7.36 -10.44 -46.32
CA SER A 19 7.97 -9.10 -46.13
C SER A 19 7.66 -8.43 -44.78
N TYR A 20 7.06 -9.14 -43.82
CA TYR A 20 6.81 -8.62 -42.46
C TYR A 20 7.92 -8.93 -41.44
N GLN A 21 9.07 -9.43 -41.88
CA GLN A 21 10.21 -9.63 -40.98
C GLN A 21 11.48 -9.08 -41.61
N LEU A 22 12.16 -8.25 -40.82
CA LEU A 22 13.41 -7.55 -41.11
C LEU A 22 13.27 -6.30 -41.99
N THR A 23 12.52 -5.30 -41.51
CA THR A 23 13.09 -3.94 -41.59
C THR A 23 14.34 -3.93 -40.71
N ASP A 24 15.48 -3.52 -41.26
CA ASP A 24 16.63 -2.97 -40.53
C ASP A 24 16.15 -1.74 -39.73
N GLY A 25 15.34 -1.98 -38.70
CA GLY A 25 14.88 -0.97 -37.78
C GLY A 25 16.07 -0.56 -36.95
N THR A 26 16.35 0.75 -36.91
CA THR A 26 17.18 1.34 -35.86
C THR A 26 16.74 0.76 -34.51
N CYS A 27 17.69 0.28 -33.72
CA CYS A 27 17.41 -0.26 -32.39
C CYS A 27 16.87 0.88 -31.53
N GLU A 28 15.55 0.92 -31.35
CA GLU A 28 14.87 1.98 -30.61
C GLU A 28 14.09 1.41 -29.44
N PHE A 29 14.27 2.01 -28.26
CA PHE A 29 13.48 1.72 -27.09
C PHE A 29 12.02 2.16 -27.27
N PRO A 30 11.08 1.48 -26.59
CA PRO A 30 9.67 1.88 -26.57
C PRO A 30 9.49 3.40 -26.30
N PRO A 31 8.67 4.12 -27.07
CA PRO A 31 8.56 5.57 -26.95
C PRO A 31 8.12 6.08 -25.57
N ASP A 32 7.35 5.28 -24.85
CA ASP A 32 6.89 5.55 -23.49
C ASP A 32 7.99 5.41 -22.43
N LEU A 33 9.02 4.59 -22.70
CA LEU A 33 10.23 4.49 -21.87
C LEU A 33 11.11 5.73 -21.96
N ARG A 34 10.88 6.68 -22.88
CA ARG A 34 11.71 7.89 -22.97
C ARG A 34 11.57 8.78 -21.71
N GLY A 35 12.68 9.40 -21.32
CA GLY A 35 12.77 10.30 -20.16
C GLY A 35 13.45 9.68 -18.95
N ASP A 36 13.21 10.26 -17.78
CA ASP A 36 13.84 9.89 -16.51
C ASP A 36 13.09 8.77 -15.78
N TRP A 37 13.82 7.75 -15.32
CA TRP A 37 13.29 6.59 -14.62
C TRP A 37 14.09 6.25 -13.37
N TYR A 38 13.40 5.99 -12.27
CA TYR A 38 13.98 5.34 -11.12
C TYR A 38 13.99 3.83 -11.35
N THR A 39 15.19 3.25 -11.25
CA THR A 39 15.43 1.82 -11.37
C THR A 39 15.77 1.25 -10.00
N THR A 40 15.44 -0.02 -9.78
CA THR A 40 15.73 -0.69 -8.51
C THR A 40 17.23 -0.80 -8.23
N SER A 41 18.09 -0.94 -9.24
CA SER A 41 19.53 -1.22 -9.06
C SER A 41 20.46 -0.04 -9.41
N ASN A 42 20.18 0.67 -10.51
CA ASN A 42 21.05 1.70 -11.08
C ASN A 42 20.70 3.12 -10.64
N GLY A 43 19.63 3.30 -9.85
CA GLY A 43 19.14 4.62 -9.45
C GLY A 43 18.43 5.33 -10.60
N LEU A 44 18.69 6.63 -10.77
CA LEU A 44 18.07 7.44 -11.81
C LEU A 44 18.78 7.24 -13.15
N VAL A 45 18.08 6.70 -14.14
CA VAL A 45 18.56 6.55 -15.52
C VAL A 45 17.70 7.38 -16.46
N THR A 46 18.27 7.77 -17.60
CA THR A 46 17.53 8.53 -18.62
C THR A 46 17.57 7.79 -19.95
N PHE A 47 16.38 7.48 -20.46
CA PHE A 47 16.18 6.82 -21.75
C PHE A 47 15.97 7.87 -22.85
N SER A 48 16.70 7.70 -23.94
CA SER A 48 16.47 8.39 -25.21
C SER A 48 15.76 7.43 -26.20
N ASN A 49 15.84 7.71 -27.51
CA ASN A 49 15.33 6.78 -28.52
C ASN A 49 16.16 5.50 -28.57
N ASP A 50 17.48 5.60 -28.47
CA ASP A 50 18.43 4.53 -28.77
C ASP A 50 19.49 4.35 -27.68
N SER A 51 19.40 5.08 -26.57
CA SER A 51 20.43 5.01 -25.52
C SER A 51 19.85 5.18 -24.11
N ILE A 52 20.56 4.60 -23.15
CA ILE A 52 20.30 4.71 -21.71
C ILE A 52 21.51 5.38 -21.09
N SER A 53 21.34 6.59 -20.58
CA SER A 53 22.38 7.34 -19.89
C SER A 53 22.25 7.21 -18.37
N ASN A 54 23.33 7.57 -17.67
CA ASN A 54 23.46 7.44 -16.21
C ASN A 54 23.32 5.99 -15.70
N PHE A 55 23.61 5.01 -16.56
CA PHE A 55 23.50 3.60 -16.21
C PHE A 55 24.78 3.12 -15.51
N LYS A 56 24.64 2.56 -14.31
CA LYS A 56 25.77 2.07 -13.50
C LYS A 56 25.89 0.56 -13.64
N SER A 57 27.03 0.06 -14.13
CA SER A 57 27.35 -1.38 -14.07
C SER A 57 28.30 -1.65 -12.90
N LEU A 58 28.27 -2.85 -12.33
CA LEU A 58 29.22 -3.28 -11.30
C LEU A 58 30.65 -3.45 -11.85
N ILE A 59 30.82 -3.45 -13.18
CA ILE A 59 32.14 -3.51 -13.84
C ILE A 59 32.95 -2.22 -13.62
N HIS A 60 32.29 -1.07 -13.43
CA HIS A 60 32.99 0.21 -13.32
C HIS A 60 32.25 1.18 -12.38
N PRO A 61 32.95 1.91 -11.49
CA PRO A 61 32.32 2.73 -10.47
C PRO A 61 31.52 3.92 -11.02
N SER A 62 31.84 4.40 -12.23
CA SER A 62 31.11 5.50 -12.88
C SER A 62 29.92 5.02 -13.70
N THR A 63 28.99 5.94 -13.94
CA THR A 63 27.91 5.73 -14.89
C THR A 63 28.39 5.83 -16.33
N HIS A 64 27.77 5.06 -17.22
CA HIS A 64 28.03 5.06 -18.65
C HIS A 64 26.73 5.19 -19.44
N THR A 65 26.87 5.52 -20.73
CA THR A 65 25.76 5.50 -21.69
C THR A 65 25.83 4.20 -22.48
N TYR A 66 24.73 3.44 -22.44
CA TYR A 66 24.57 2.21 -23.20
C TYR A 66 23.69 2.48 -24.42
N ASN A 67 24.19 2.18 -25.60
CA ASN A 67 23.46 2.34 -26.85
C ASN A 67 22.79 1.02 -27.24
N CYS A 68 21.58 1.09 -27.73
CA CYS A 68 20.82 0.00 -28.32
C CYS A 68 21.49 -0.37 -29.65
N GLU A 69 22.01 -1.59 -29.76
CA GLU A 69 22.71 -2.04 -30.97
C GLU A 69 21.75 -2.77 -31.91
N TYR A 70 20.94 -3.69 -31.37
CA TYR A 70 19.89 -4.39 -32.12
C TYR A 70 18.85 -5.01 -31.17
N ILE A 71 17.71 -5.39 -31.76
CA ILE A 71 16.58 -6.01 -31.08
C ILE A 71 16.35 -7.40 -31.67
N ASP A 72 16.22 -8.42 -30.83
CA ASP A 72 15.84 -9.77 -31.23
C ASP A 72 14.69 -10.28 -30.36
N ASN A 73 13.56 -10.66 -30.96
CA ASN A 73 12.42 -11.24 -30.25
C ASN A 73 11.99 -10.46 -28.99
N GLY A 74 12.01 -9.12 -29.06
CA GLY A 74 11.66 -8.24 -27.92
C GLY A 74 12.74 -8.09 -26.85
N ARG A 75 13.95 -8.61 -27.10
CA ARG A 75 15.14 -8.39 -26.29
C ARG A 75 15.99 -7.28 -26.91
N TYR A 76 16.38 -6.33 -26.09
CA TYR A 76 17.17 -5.17 -26.43
C TYR A 76 18.61 -5.42 -26.02
N ILE A 77 19.51 -5.47 -26.99
CA ILE A 77 20.94 -5.65 -26.73
C ILE A 77 21.57 -4.27 -26.71
N THR A 78 22.03 -3.86 -25.54
CA THR A 78 22.69 -2.57 -25.37
C THR A 78 24.17 -2.76 -25.12
N ARG A 79 24.98 -1.78 -25.56
CA ARG A 79 26.43 -1.81 -25.45
C ARG A 79 26.96 -0.48 -24.94
N ALA A 80 27.92 -0.56 -24.02
CA ALA A 80 28.80 0.56 -23.70
C ALA A 80 30.26 0.11 -23.83
N ARG A 81 31.12 1.03 -24.30
CA ARG A 81 32.57 0.84 -24.26
C ARG A 81 33.13 1.44 -22.98
N ILE A 82 33.65 0.58 -22.12
CA ILE A 82 34.11 0.95 -20.77
C ILE A 82 35.63 0.71 -20.69
N PRO A 83 36.43 1.72 -20.35
CA PRO A 83 37.83 1.52 -20.04
C PRO A 83 37.98 0.87 -18.66
N ILE A 84 38.68 -0.27 -18.60
CA ILE A 84 39.01 -0.94 -17.35
C ILE A 84 40.52 -0.79 -17.13
N LEU A 85 40.90 -0.25 -15.96
CA LEU A 85 42.30 -0.08 -15.53
C LEU A 85 43.19 0.68 -16.54
N SER A 86 42.60 1.68 -17.22
CA SER A 86 43.29 2.65 -18.08
C SER A 86 44.02 2.09 -19.32
N THR A 87 44.03 0.77 -19.51
CA THR A 87 44.89 0.09 -20.49
C THR A 87 44.12 -0.81 -21.44
N SER A 88 42.91 -1.23 -21.05
CA SER A 88 42.07 -2.12 -21.85
C SER A 88 40.65 -1.58 -21.94
N ASN A 89 40.09 -1.55 -23.15
CA ASN A 89 38.68 -1.23 -23.37
C ASN A 89 37.88 -2.53 -23.42
N TYR A 90 36.70 -2.52 -22.81
CA TYR A 90 35.75 -3.61 -22.87
C TYR A 90 34.44 -3.11 -23.46
N ASP A 91 33.89 -3.91 -24.37
CA ASP A 91 32.50 -3.75 -24.77
C ASP A 91 31.65 -4.55 -23.79
N VAL A 92 30.80 -3.84 -23.06
CA VAL A 92 29.92 -4.39 -22.03
C VAL A 92 28.51 -4.41 -22.58
N TYR A 93 27.90 -5.59 -22.60
CA TYR A 93 26.60 -5.85 -23.18
C TYR A 93 25.58 -6.22 -22.11
N PHE A 94 24.42 -5.55 -22.14
CA PHE A 94 23.23 -5.98 -21.43
C PHE A 94 22.18 -6.47 -22.42
N CYS A 95 21.63 -7.66 -22.18
CA CYS A 95 20.46 -8.14 -22.91
C CYS A 95 19.21 -7.96 -22.04
N MET A 96 18.38 -6.96 -22.34
CA MET A 96 17.21 -6.61 -21.52
C MET A 96 15.91 -6.95 -22.23
N SER A 97 14.90 -7.41 -21.50
CA SER A 97 13.52 -7.47 -21.96
C SER A 97 12.62 -6.62 -21.07
N PHE A 98 11.82 -5.77 -21.70
CA PHE A 98 10.93 -4.83 -21.02
C PHE A 98 9.48 -5.33 -21.10
N THR A 99 8.87 -5.59 -19.95
CA THR A 99 7.44 -5.91 -19.85
C THR A 99 6.70 -4.71 -19.30
N LYS A 100 5.85 -4.10 -20.12
CA LYS A 100 5.02 -2.95 -19.73
C LYS A 100 3.95 -3.39 -18.73
N ILE A 101 3.93 -2.78 -17.56
CA ILE A 101 2.85 -2.95 -16.58
C ILE A 101 1.86 -1.78 -16.72
N THR A 102 2.39 -0.55 -16.73
CA THR A 102 1.65 0.69 -17.03
C THR A 102 2.53 1.58 -17.93
N GLU A 103 2.04 2.73 -18.38
CA GLU A 103 2.86 3.71 -19.12
C GLU A 103 3.99 4.31 -18.28
N THR A 104 3.94 4.15 -16.96
CA THR A 104 4.88 4.73 -16.01
C THR A 104 5.59 3.67 -15.17
N LYS A 105 5.43 2.38 -15.52
CA LYS A 105 6.05 1.25 -14.82
C LYS A 105 6.35 0.07 -15.72
N TYR A 106 7.59 -0.37 -15.67
CA TYR A 106 8.09 -1.52 -16.39
C TYR A 106 8.70 -2.54 -15.46
N LEU A 107 8.54 -3.81 -15.81
CA LEU A 107 9.34 -4.90 -15.28
C LEU A 107 10.46 -5.19 -16.28
N VAL A 108 11.70 -5.21 -15.81
CA VAL A 108 12.88 -5.41 -16.65
C VAL A 108 13.57 -6.70 -16.23
N GLN A 109 13.94 -7.51 -17.22
CA GLN A 109 14.65 -8.76 -17.03
C GLN A 109 15.94 -8.75 -17.83
N TYR A 110 17.05 -9.14 -17.20
CA TYR A 110 18.33 -9.33 -17.89
C TYR A 110 18.48 -10.79 -18.30
N ASN A 111 18.56 -11.00 -19.61
CA ASN A 111 18.63 -12.30 -20.26
C ASN A 111 20.07 -12.72 -20.55
N SER A 112 21.01 -12.27 -19.72
CA SER A 112 22.40 -12.73 -19.71
C SER A 112 22.65 -13.55 -18.43
N ASP A 113 23.54 -14.53 -18.52
CA ASP A 113 24.02 -15.26 -17.35
C ASP A 113 24.73 -14.33 -16.36
N MET A 114 24.75 -14.76 -15.10
CA MET A 114 25.50 -14.05 -14.05
C MET A 114 26.99 -14.12 -14.36
N ALA A 115 27.60 -12.97 -14.61
CA ALA A 115 29.03 -12.86 -14.74
C ALA A 115 29.67 -13.06 -13.36
N GLY A 116 30.30 -14.22 -13.15
CA GLY A 116 30.89 -14.59 -11.86
C GLY A 116 32.00 -13.64 -11.36
N PHE A 117 32.49 -12.73 -12.20
CA PHE A 117 33.48 -11.73 -11.81
C PHE A 117 32.90 -10.41 -11.30
N VAL A 118 31.62 -10.11 -11.54
CA VAL A 118 30.97 -8.86 -11.08
C VAL A 118 29.64 -9.10 -10.40
N ASN A 119 29.20 -10.37 -10.34
CA ASN A 119 27.89 -10.77 -9.82
C ASN A 119 26.74 -9.98 -10.47
N GLU A 120 26.87 -9.67 -11.77
CA GLU A 120 25.90 -8.90 -12.57
C GLU A 120 25.52 -9.70 -13.84
N ARG A 121 24.28 -9.57 -14.32
CA ARG A 121 23.81 -10.26 -15.54
C ARG A 121 24.28 -9.49 -16.78
N VAL A 122 25.54 -9.67 -17.14
CA VAL A 122 26.23 -8.85 -18.15
C VAL A 122 27.26 -9.67 -18.91
N VAL A 123 27.53 -9.31 -20.16
CA VAL A 123 28.59 -9.93 -20.97
C VAL A 123 29.65 -8.89 -21.33
N GLY A 124 30.89 -9.13 -20.88
CA GLY A 124 32.03 -8.27 -21.18
C GLY A 124 32.97 -8.92 -22.20
N VAL A 125 33.34 -8.17 -23.23
CA VAL A 125 34.29 -8.62 -24.27
C VAL A 125 35.47 -7.65 -24.34
N SER A 126 36.69 -8.18 -24.20
CA SER A 126 37.91 -7.36 -24.34
C SER A 126 38.08 -6.91 -25.78
N VAL A 127 38.29 -5.62 -25.99
CA VAL A 127 38.47 -5.03 -27.31
C VAL A 127 39.97 -4.85 -27.57
N GLN A 128 40.54 -5.70 -28.44
CA GLN A 128 41.97 -5.63 -28.81
C GLN A 128 42.26 -4.74 -30.02
N SER A 129 41.26 -4.37 -30.82
CA SER A 129 41.40 -3.46 -31.96
C SER A 129 40.19 -2.55 -32.10
N SER A 130 40.30 -1.47 -32.85
CA SER A 130 39.20 -0.53 -33.14
C SER A 130 38.04 -1.14 -33.96
N THR A 131 38.17 -2.38 -34.45
CA THR A 131 37.12 -3.03 -35.22
C THR A 131 36.04 -3.63 -34.33
N THR A 132 34.85 -3.04 -34.42
CA THR A 132 33.63 -3.36 -33.68
C THR A 132 32.89 -4.51 -34.35
N THR A 133 33.29 -5.76 -34.07
CA THR A 133 32.38 -6.88 -34.35
C THR A 133 31.36 -6.91 -33.23
N LEU A 134 30.09 -6.66 -33.55
CA LEU A 134 29.01 -6.79 -32.58
C LEU A 134 28.90 -8.24 -32.13
N LEU A 135 28.69 -8.42 -30.83
CA LEU A 135 28.44 -9.73 -30.27
C LEU A 135 27.13 -10.28 -30.86
N PRO A 136 27.04 -11.56 -31.29
CA PRO A 136 25.79 -12.13 -31.76
C PRO A 136 24.78 -12.30 -30.62
N VAL A 137 23.49 -12.32 -30.95
CA VAL A 137 22.37 -12.39 -29.98
C VAL A 137 22.56 -13.54 -28.99
N GLY A 138 22.90 -14.74 -29.46
CA GLY A 138 23.05 -15.93 -28.61
C GLY A 138 24.18 -15.83 -27.60
N GLU A 139 25.16 -14.96 -27.83
CA GLU A 139 26.26 -14.69 -26.90
C GLU A 139 25.92 -13.53 -25.94
N ALA A 140 25.25 -12.48 -26.42
CA ALA A 140 24.81 -11.38 -25.57
C ALA A 140 23.66 -11.78 -24.62
N CYS A 141 22.74 -12.61 -25.12
CA CYS A 141 21.56 -13.13 -24.43
C CYS A 141 21.75 -14.63 -24.11
N ASN A 142 22.85 -14.96 -23.45
CA ASN A 142 23.26 -16.35 -23.21
C ASN A 142 22.53 -17.05 -22.06
N LEU A 143 21.57 -16.40 -21.40
CA LEU A 143 20.79 -17.03 -20.34
C LEU A 143 19.93 -18.16 -20.91
N THR A 144 20.27 -19.40 -20.55
CA THR A 144 19.58 -20.61 -21.02
C THR A 144 18.41 -21.03 -20.14
N THR A 145 18.33 -20.48 -18.93
CA THR A 145 17.27 -20.75 -17.94
C THR A 145 16.36 -19.53 -17.78
N SER A 146 15.21 -19.67 -17.13
CA SER A 146 14.38 -18.50 -16.82
C SER A 146 15.08 -17.61 -15.77
N VAL A 147 14.95 -16.29 -15.90
CA VAL A 147 15.38 -15.35 -14.85
C VAL A 147 14.71 -15.73 -13.52
N PRO A 148 15.46 -15.90 -12.43
CA PRO A 148 14.89 -16.24 -11.12
C PRO A 148 13.79 -15.26 -10.70
N THR A 149 12.71 -15.78 -10.14
CA THR A 149 11.65 -14.92 -9.59
C THR A 149 12.20 -14.09 -8.45
N GLY A 150 11.89 -12.78 -8.44
CA GLY A 150 12.41 -11.83 -7.47
C GLY A 150 13.65 -11.07 -7.93
N SER A 151 14.39 -11.57 -8.94
CA SER A 151 15.54 -10.85 -9.49
C SER A 151 15.17 -9.93 -10.67
N GLN A 152 13.87 -9.67 -10.87
CA GLN A 152 13.41 -8.73 -11.89
C GLN A 152 13.55 -7.30 -11.35
N GLU A 153 13.91 -6.37 -12.24
CA GLU A 153 13.98 -4.96 -11.90
C GLU A 153 12.66 -4.25 -12.15
N VAL A 154 12.36 -3.26 -11.32
CA VAL A 154 11.16 -2.44 -11.46
C VAL A 154 11.59 -1.03 -11.83
N TYR A 155 11.15 -0.55 -12.97
CA TYR A 155 11.44 0.79 -13.46
C TYR A 155 10.19 1.63 -13.29
N VAL A 156 10.32 2.77 -12.62
CA VAL A 156 9.21 3.68 -12.35
C VAL A 156 9.54 5.06 -12.90
N LYS A 157 8.62 5.64 -13.67
CA LYS A 157 8.83 6.95 -14.30
C LYS A 157 8.90 8.03 -13.23
N LYS A 158 9.92 8.89 -13.31
CA LYS A 158 10.13 9.98 -12.36
C LYS A 158 8.95 10.96 -12.39
N GLY A 159 8.42 11.30 -11.23
CA GLY A 159 7.22 12.12 -11.05
C GLY A 159 5.91 11.33 -11.07
N ASN A 160 5.95 10.01 -11.25
CA ASN A 160 4.78 9.12 -11.28
C ASN A 160 4.85 7.99 -10.25
N GLU A 161 5.69 8.13 -9.23
CA GLU A 161 5.94 7.08 -8.22
C GLU A 161 4.66 6.71 -7.48
N SER A 162 3.92 7.72 -7.00
CA SER A 162 2.69 7.52 -6.22
C SER A 162 1.55 6.87 -7.01
N SER A 163 1.51 7.08 -8.32
CA SER A 163 0.53 6.44 -9.21
C SER A 163 0.80 4.95 -9.45
N ASN A 164 1.96 4.45 -9.03
CA ASN A 164 2.40 3.07 -9.26
C ASN A 164 2.42 2.19 -8.00
N PHE A 165 2.04 2.76 -6.85
CA PHE A 165 1.91 2.02 -5.60
C PHE A 165 0.80 0.96 -5.71
N ILE A 166 1.05 -0.20 -5.10
CA ILE A 166 0.11 -1.31 -5.00
C ILE A 166 -0.28 -1.53 -3.54
N THR A 167 -1.37 -2.27 -3.32
CA THR A 167 -1.69 -2.81 -2.01
C THR A 167 -0.60 -3.79 -1.57
N CYS A 168 -0.13 -3.63 -0.34
CA CYS A 168 0.85 -4.52 0.27
C CYS A 168 0.28 -5.93 0.46
N PRO A 169 1.11 -6.99 0.37
CA PRO A 169 0.66 -8.35 0.59
C PRO A 169 -0.01 -8.54 1.95
N GLU A 170 -1.04 -9.38 2.03
CA GLU A 170 -1.80 -9.62 3.27
C GLU A 170 -0.92 -10.06 4.44
N SER A 171 0.19 -10.76 4.16
CA SER A 171 1.18 -11.18 5.16
C SER A 171 1.83 -10.03 5.93
N VAL A 172 1.76 -8.80 5.42
CA VAL A 172 2.29 -7.59 6.08
C VAL A 172 1.22 -6.52 6.25
N ALA A 173 -0.06 -6.84 6.02
CA ALA A 173 -1.18 -5.91 6.11
C ALA A 173 -1.78 -5.83 7.53
N SER A 174 -0.95 -5.95 8.57
CA SER A 174 -1.36 -5.78 9.97
C SER A 174 -0.29 -5.01 10.76
N ILE A 175 -0.48 -4.86 12.07
CA ILE A 175 0.55 -4.30 12.97
C ILE A 175 1.34 -5.48 13.55
N LEU A 176 2.61 -5.57 13.14
CA LEU A 176 3.49 -6.70 13.39
C LEU A 176 4.65 -6.28 14.28
N ASP A 177 4.81 -6.95 15.42
CA ASP A 177 6.01 -6.84 16.25
C ASP A 177 7.18 -7.52 15.53
N MET A 178 8.25 -6.76 15.32
CA MET A 178 9.39 -7.15 14.49
C MET A 178 10.64 -7.37 15.33
N THR A 179 11.22 -8.57 15.19
CA THR A 179 12.52 -8.93 15.78
C THR A 179 13.57 -9.06 14.67
N LEU A 180 14.62 -8.24 14.72
CA LEU A 180 15.69 -8.23 13.72
C LEU A 180 16.87 -9.10 14.15
N ASN A 181 17.45 -9.85 13.20
CA ASN A 181 18.68 -10.65 13.31
C ASN A 181 18.82 -11.45 14.62
N SER A 182 17.71 -12.05 15.07
CA SER A 182 17.60 -12.90 16.27
C SER A 182 17.93 -12.23 17.62
N GLY A 183 17.91 -10.90 17.72
CA GLY A 183 18.24 -10.25 19.00
C GLY A 183 17.81 -8.80 19.19
N CYS A 184 17.33 -8.13 18.15
CA CYS A 184 16.88 -6.75 18.23
C CYS A 184 15.35 -6.69 18.30
N TYR A 185 14.83 -6.37 19.50
CA TYR A 185 13.40 -6.42 19.82
C TYR A 185 12.75 -5.03 19.91
N GLY A 186 11.41 -5.01 19.86
CA GLY A 186 10.61 -3.79 20.04
C GLY A 186 10.55 -2.90 18.81
N ASN A 187 10.87 -3.45 17.63
CA ASN A 187 10.57 -2.79 16.36
C ASN A 187 9.15 -3.18 15.92
N VAL A 188 8.56 -2.39 15.04
CA VAL A 188 7.19 -2.60 14.55
C VAL A 188 7.13 -2.35 13.06
N ILE A 189 6.37 -3.18 12.35
CA ILE A 189 5.89 -2.87 11.00
C ILE A 189 4.39 -2.60 11.10
N ASP A 190 3.96 -1.44 10.63
CA ASP A 190 2.54 -1.11 10.46
C ASP A 190 2.20 -1.06 8.97
N GLY A 191 1.51 -2.11 8.50
CA GLY A 191 0.87 -2.14 7.19
C GLY A 191 -0.66 -2.07 7.26
N MET A 192 -1.23 -1.80 8.45
CA MET A 192 -2.68 -1.70 8.66
C MET A 192 -3.19 -0.29 8.37
N SER A 193 -2.43 0.74 8.78
CA SER A 193 -2.86 2.14 8.71
C SER A 193 -3.23 2.60 7.29
N TYR A 194 -2.50 2.12 6.28
CA TYR A 194 -2.82 2.38 4.87
C TYR A 194 -2.45 1.16 4.02
N PRO A 195 -3.32 0.73 3.08
CA PRO A 195 -3.16 -0.55 2.38
C PRO A 195 -1.91 -0.64 1.51
N ASN A 196 -1.31 0.48 1.14
CA ASN A 196 -0.17 0.61 0.24
C ASN A 196 1.13 1.05 0.96
N TYR A 197 1.07 1.29 2.27
CA TYR A 197 2.22 1.73 3.06
C TYR A 197 2.70 0.62 4.00
N LEU A 198 4.00 0.65 4.28
CA LEU A 198 4.65 -0.12 5.32
C LEU A 198 5.47 0.85 6.15
N ILE A 199 5.05 1.09 7.39
CA ILE A 199 5.73 2.01 8.28
C ILE A 199 6.56 1.20 9.28
N HIS A 200 7.87 1.33 9.17
CA HIS A 200 8.82 0.70 10.08
C HIS A 200 9.14 1.64 11.23
N SER A 201 8.89 1.19 12.45
CA SER A 201 9.33 1.86 13.67
C SER A 201 10.45 1.05 14.32
N TYR A 202 11.63 1.64 14.42
CA TYR A 202 12.80 0.98 15.00
C TYR A 202 13.01 1.38 16.45
N ASN A 203 13.34 0.41 17.29
CA ASN A 203 13.78 0.68 18.65
C ASN A 203 15.12 1.42 18.61
N SER A 204 15.30 2.46 19.43
CA SER A 204 16.53 3.26 19.48
C SER A 204 17.79 2.44 19.79
N SER A 205 17.66 1.35 20.55
CA SER A 205 18.75 0.39 20.82
C SER A 205 19.18 -0.40 19.57
N CYS A 206 18.31 -0.48 18.57
CA CYS A 206 18.55 -1.12 17.29
C CYS A 206 18.85 -0.12 16.16
N ALA A 207 18.43 1.13 16.28
CA ALA A 207 18.57 2.13 15.22
C ALA A 207 20.05 2.49 14.91
N SER A 208 20.99 2.18 15.80
CA SER A 208 22.44 2.35 15.56
C SER A 208 23.06 1.26 14.69
N THR A 209 22.31 0.21 14.38
CA THR A 209 22.76 -0.92 13.57
C THR A 209 22.29 -0.75 12.12
N GLN A 210 23.10 -1.20 11.16
CA GLN A 210 22.97 -1.00 9.70
C GLN A 210 21.72 -1.68 9.07
N TYR A 211 20.63 -1.81 9.82
CA TYR A 211 19.48 -2.64 9.48
C TYR A 211 18.27 -1.84 8.99
N THR A 212 18.29 -0.51 8.97
CA THR A 212 17.06 0.26 8.66
C THR A 212 16.91 0.59 7.17
N PHE A 213 18.02 0.74 6.44
CA PHE A 213 18.11 1.18 5.03
C PHE A 213 17.28 2.41 4.63
N THR A 214 16.75 3.11 5.62
CA THR A 214 15.80 4.21 5.55
C THR A 214 16.04 5.10 6.75
N THR A 215 15.74 6.38 6.60
CA THR A 215 15.82 7.38 7.67
C THR A 215 14.51 7.46 8.44
N SER A 216 13.38 7.50 7.72
CA SER A 216 12.05 7.64 8.34
C SER A 216 11.32 6.32 8.59
N GLY A 217 11.75 5.23 7.95
CA GLY A 217 11.01 3.96 7.95
C GLY A 217 9.71 3.98 7.14
N ASN A 218 9.43 5.04 6.38
CA ASN A 218 8.19 5.14 5.61
C ASN A 218 8.36 4.57 4.20
N LEU A 219 7.76 3.39 3.98
CA LEU A 219 7.88 2.63 2.74
C LEU A 219 6.51 2.45 2.08
N THR A 220 6.52 2.21 0.77
CA THR A 220 5.32 1.89 0.00
C THR A 220 5.52 0.66 -0.87
N CYS A 221 4.49 -0.15 -1.00
CA CYS A 221 4.56 -1.35 -1.84
C CYS A 221 4.49 -0.97 -3.31
N MET A 222 5.50 -1.38 -4.08
CA MET A 222 5.61 -1.03 -5.49
C MET A 222 5.26 -2.23 -6.36
N TYR A 223 5.85 -3.40 -6.15
CA TYR A 223 5.60 -4.57 -7.00
C TYR A 223 5.67 -5.84 -6.17
N SER A 224 4.79 -6.80 -6.43
CA SER A 224 4.81 -8.09 -5.76
C SER A 224 4.68 -9.23 -6.77
N VAL A 225 5.39 -10.33 -6.50
CA VAL A 225 5.29 -11.57 -7.26
C VAL A 225 5.46 -12.75 -6.31
N MET A 226 4.63 -13.78 -6.49
CA MET A 226 4.70 -15.01 -5.69
C MET A 226 5.50 -16.10 -6.43
N SER A 227 6.32 -16.83 -5.68
CA SER A 227 7.00 -18.04 -6.14
C SER A 227 6.87 -19.12 -5.07
N GLY A 228 6.04 -20.13 -5.34
CA GLY A 228 5.69 -21.13 -4.32
C GLY A 228 4.99 -20.49 -3.13
N ALA A 229 5.53 -20.67 -1.92
CA ALA A 229 5.01 -20.09 -0.68
C ALA A 229 5.58 -18.70 -0.35
N SER A 230 6.56 -18.23 -1.12
CA SER A 230 7.24 -16.96 -0.84
C SER A 230 6.71 -15.84 -1.74
N THR A 231 6.56 -14.66 -1.16
CA THR A 231 6.23 -13.41 -1.84
C THR A 231 7.46 -12.53 -1.92
N TYR A 232 7.86 -12.17 -3.13
CA TYR A 232 8.91 -11.19 -3.41
C TYR A 232 8.23 -9.84 -3.59
N LEU A 233 8.60 -8.88 -2.75
CA LEU A 233 7.99 -7.56 -2.69
C LEU A 233 9.06 -6.50 -2.87
N THR A 234 8.94 -5.70 -3.93
CA THR A 234 9.72 -4.47 -4.10
C THR A 234 8.98 -3.34 -3.39
N VAL A 235 9.65 -2.68 -2.46
CA VAL A 235 9.15 -1.50 -1.75
C VAL A 235 9.93 -0.26 -2.15
N TYR A 236 9.26 0.89 -2.15
CA TYR A 236 9.80 2.20 -2.48
C TYR A 236 9.91 3.05 -1.21
N ASN A 237 11.10 3.61 -0.99
CA ASN A 237 11.40 4.47 0.15
C ASN A 237 10.96 5.91 -0.11
N LEU A 238 10.11 6.42 0.79
CA LEU A 238 9.55 7.78 0.74
C LEU A 238 10.45 8.86 1.37
N ASP A 239 11.64 8.49 1.86
CA ASP A 239 12.63 9.46 2.30
C ASP A 239 12.91 10.49 1.19
N THR A 240 12.99 11.76 1.59
CA THR A 240 13.23 12.88 0.66
C THR A 240 14.56 12.73 -0.07
N THR A 241 15.56 12.15 0.59
CA THR A 241 16.89 11.88 0.04
C THR A 241 17.32 10.45 0.36
N THR A 242 17.97 9.80 -0.60
CA THR A 242 18.67 8.53 -0.43
C THR A 242 20.08 8.69 -0.96
N ASP A 243 21.06 8.08 -0.30
CA ASP A 243 22.48 8.13 -0.69
C ASP A 243 22.93 6.90 -1.50
N GLU A 244 22.10 5.86 -1.56
CA GLU A 244 22.39 4.57 -2.18
C GLU A 244 23.62 3.85 -1.58
N ILE A 245 23.99 4.22 -0.35
CA ILE A 245 25.10 3.66 0.44
C ILE A 245 24.58 3.13 1.78
N SER A 246 23.81 3.93 2.50
CA SER A 246 23.21 3.59 3.79
C SER A 246 21.68 3.60 3.74
N THR A 247 21.14 4.43 2.84
CA THR A 247 19.71 4.61 2.60
C THR A 247 19.43 4.38 1.12
N TYR A 248 18.39 3.62 0.81
CA TYR A 248 18.15 3.17 -0.56
C TYR A 248 16.75 3.52 -1.02
N ARG A 249 16.62 3.88 -2.29
CA ARG A 249 15.33 4.21 -2.92
C ARG A 249 14.39 3.03 -2.99
N PHE A 250 14.94 1.84 -3.22
CA PHE A 250 14.19 0.60 -3.30
C PHE A 250 14.78 -0.42 -2.33
N LEU A 251 13.92 -1.28 -1.79
CA LEU A 251 14.32 -2.47 -1.05
C LEU A 251 13.55 -3.67 -1.62
N CYS A 252 14.17 -4.85 -1.59
CA CYS A 252 13.49 -6.11 -1.83
C CYS A 252 13.19 -6.82 -0.51
N TYR A 253 11.97 -7.31 -0.38
CA TYR A 253 11.47 -8.10 0.73
C TYR A 253 11.15 -9.51 0.21
N VAL A 254 11.56 -10.55 0.94
CA VAL A 254 11.15 -11.94 0.68
C VAL A 254 10.38 -12.44 1.89
N ILE A 255 9.11 -12.75 1.70
CA ILE A 255 8.13 -12.94 2.77
C ILE A 255 7.51 -14.32 2.65
N THR A 256 7.45 -15.07 3.75
CA THR A 256 6.70 -16.32 3.83
C THR A 256 5.84 -16.28 5.08
N SER A 257 4.53 -16.46 4.93
CA SER A 257 3.61 -16.60 6.06
C SER A 257 3.66 -18.02 6.62
N GLY A 258 3.94 -18.14 7.91
CA GLY A 258 3.71 -19.34 8.70
C GLY A 258 2.36 -19.26 9.43
N ASN A 259 2.07 -20.27 10.26
CA ASN A 259 0.80 -20.32 11.01
C ASN A 259 0.67 -19.15 11.99
N ASP A 260 1.74 -18.84 12.76
CA ASP A 260 1.73 -17.83 13.82
C ASP A 260 2.74 -16.70 13.64
N GLN A 261 3.59 -16.81 12.63
CA GLN A 261 4.71 -15.90 12.41
C GLN A 261 4.87 -15.66 10.92
N VAL A 262 5.31 -14.46 10.57
CA VAL A 262 5.73 -14.14 9.21
C VAL A 262 7.25 -14.04 9.20
N TYR A 263 7.88 -14.86 8.35
CA TYR A 263 9.31 -14.82 8.11
C TYR A 263 9.58 -13.83 7.00
N LEU A 264 10.51 -12.91 7.23
CA LEU A 264 10.80 -11.84 6.31
C LEU A 264 12.31 -11.60 6.24
N THR A 265 12.86 -11.54 5.03
CA THR A 265 14.17 -10.89 4.83
C THR A 265 14.01 -9.66 3.98
N TYR A 266 14.87 -8.67 4.19
CA TYR A 266 14.95 -7.54 3.29
C TYR A 266 16.38 -7.14 2.95
N TYR A 267 16.56 -6.67 1.71
CA TYR A 267 17.86 -6.32 1.14
C TYR A 267 17.73 -5.02 0.32
N PRO A 268 18.77 -4.17 0.28
CA PRO A 268 18.78 -2.99 -0.58
C PRO A 268 18.56 -3.30 -2.05
N LYS A 269 17.83 -2.46 -2.78
CA LYS A 269 17.64 -2.55 -4.23
C LYS A 269 16.78 -3.73 -4.67
N ILE A 270 17.39 -4.79 -5.20
CA ILE A 270 16.75 -5.98 -5.74
C ILE A 270 17.01 -7.19 -4.85
N CYS A 271 16.20 -8.24 -4.99
CA CYS A 271 16.42 -9.47 -4.25
C CYS A 271 17.69 -10.15 -4.73
N GLN A 272 18.45 -10.73 -3.80
CA GLN A 272 19.58 -11.59 -4.17
C GLN A 272 19.06 -12.92 -4.73
N THR A 273 19.83 -13.52 -5.64
CA THR A 273 19.46 -14.78 -6.31
C THR A 273 19.13 -15.91 -5.32
N ASP A 274 19.87 -15.99 -4.21
CA ASP A 274 19.72 -17.02 -3.18
C ASP A 274 18.96 -16.53 -1.93
N GLN A 275 18.30 -15.36 -2.02
CA GLN A 275 17.53 -14.81 -0.91
C GLN A 275 16.25 -15.63 -0.68
N THR A 276 16.03 -15.98 0.58
CA THR A 276 14.80 -16.62 1.06
C THR A 276 14.22 -15.82 2.22
N SER A 277 13.03 -16.15 2.71
CA SER A 277 12.42 -15.46 3.85
C SER A 277 13.15 -15.68 5.19
N THR A 278 14.15 -16.57 5.24
CA THR A 278 14.93 -16.86 6.45
C THR A 278 16.43 -16.72 6.24
N TYR A 279 16.89 -16.45 5.02
CA TYR A 279 18.30 -16.33 4.70
C TYR A 279 18.53 -15.21 3.69
N VAL A 280 19.48 -14.33 4.01
CA VAL A 280 19.98 -13.30 3.13
C VAL A 280 21.43 -13.02 3.51
N THR A 281 22.28 -12.74 2.53
CA THR A 281 23.67 -12.34 2.77
C THR A 281 23.74 -10.89 3.23
N SER A 282 24.78 -10.55 4.02
CA SER A 282 25.08 -9.16 4.38
C SER A 282 25.16 -8.26 3.13
N PRO A 283 24.63 -7.02 3.17
CA PRO A 283 24.06 -6.33 4.32
C PRO A 283 22.62 -6.72 4.69
N GLY A 284 21.99 -7.67 4.02
CA GLY A 284 20.58 -8.03 4.23
C GLY A 284 20.21 -8.35 5.67
N VAL A 285 18.94 -8.13 5.98
CA VAL A 285 18.39 -8.27 7.34
C VAL A 285 17.37 -9.40 7.37
N ILE A 286 17.41 -10.19 8.43
CA ILE A 286 16.42 -11.22 8.75
C ILE A 286 15.49 -10.66 9.82
N ALA A 287 14.20 -10.77 9.60
CA ALA A 287 13.15 -10.30 10.49
C ALA A 287 12.12 -11.42 10.77
N TYR A 288 11.71 -11.52 12.03
CA TYR A 288 10.60 -12.35 12.48
C TYR A 288 9.47 -11.44 12.92
N LEU A 289 8.29 -11.66 12.35
CA LEU A 289 7.13 -10.81 12.56
C LEU A 289 6.04 -11.61 13.28
N VAL A 290 5.48 -11.03 14.34
CA VAL A 290 4.36 -11.59 15.10
C VAL A 290 3.24 -10.57 15.12
N ASP A 291 2.03 -10.99 14.79
CA ASP A 291 0.88 -10.10 14.77
C ASP A 291 0.46 -9.72 16.19
N ARG A 292 0.48 -8.41 16.48
CA ARG A 292 0.21 -7.86 17.81
C ARG A 292 -1.23 -8.10 18.27
N TYR A 293 -2.17 -8.23 17.34
CA TYR A 293 -3.59 -8.36 17.62
C TYR A 293 -4.14 -9.76 17.40
N LYS A 294 -3.29 -10.74 17.08
CA LYS A 294 -3.74 -12.12 16.85
C LYS A 294 -4.46 -12.73 18.07
N ASP A 295 -4.02 -12.34 19.27
CA ASP A 295 -4.65 -12.75 20.55
C ASP A 295 -5.70 -11.74 21.04
N ALA A 296 -5.85 -10.60 20.36
CA ALA A 296 -6.91 -9.63 20.60
C ALA A 296 -8.11 -9.86 19.69
N ALA A 297 -8.30 -11.10 19.23
CA ALA A 297 -9.65 -11.52 18.90
C ALA A 297 -10.52 -11.18 20.13
N PRO A 298 -11.58 -10.36 20.00
CA PRO A 298 -12.67 -10.55 20.94
C PRO A 298 -12.93 -12.05 20.90
N SER A 299 -13.02 -12.70 22.06
CA SER A 299 -13.57 -14.04 22.10
C SER A 299 -14.74 -14.04 21.13
N ASP A 300 -14.63 -14.82 20.05
CA ASP A 300 -15.77 -15.22 19.24
C ASP A 300 -16.63 -16.12 20.15
N ASP A 301 -17.10 -15.56 21.26
CA ASP A 301 -18.49 -15.67 21.63
C ASP A 301 -19.24 -15.01 20.47
N GLU A 302 -19.27 -15.70 19.32
CA GLU A 302 -20.40 -15.62 18.42
C GLU A 302 -21.59 -15.78 19.34
N VAL A 303 -22.22 -14.66 19.76
CA VAL A 303 -23.46 -14.73 20.51
C VAL A 303 -24.34 -15.54 19.58
N PRO A 304 -24.67 -16.81 19.92
CA PRO A 304 -25.25 -17.71 18.95
C PRO A 304 -26.46 -16.99 18.42
N ILE A 305 -26.65 -16.96 17.10
CA ILE A 305 -27.79 -16.24 16.51
C ILE A 305 -29.11 -16.67 17.20
N GLY A 306 -29.15 -17.88 17.78
CA GLY A 306 -30.21 -18.36 18.69
C GLY A 306 -30.44 -17.56 19.98
N VAL A 307 -29.43 -16.97 20.63
CA VAL A 307 -29.58 -16.13 21.82
C VAL A 307 -30.16 -14.75 21.45
N VAL A 308 -29.72 -14.16 20.34
CA VAL A 308 -30.27 -12.89 19.84
C VAL A 308 -31.74 -13.08 19.41
N ILE A 309 -32.06 -14.16 18.71
CA ILE A 309 -33.45 -14.51 18.36
C ILE A 309 -34.26 -14.83 19.63
N GLY A 310 -33.67 -15.53 20.59
CA GLY A 310 -34.31 -15.90 21.86
C GLY A 310 -34.73 -14.71 22.72
N ILE A 311 -34.01 -13.59 22.66
CA ILE A 311 -34.35 -12.36 23.40
C ILE A 311 -35.30 -11.47 22.60
N LEU A 312 -35.17 -11.37 21.27
CA LEU A 312 -36.01 -10.50 20.44
C LEU A 312 -37.46 -10.96 20.34
N VAL A 313 -37.72 -12.27 20.21
CA VAL A 313 -39.07 -12.83 20.07
C VAL A 313 -39.99 -12.51 21.27
N PRO A 314 -39.58 -12.72 22.54
CA PRO A 314 -40.44 -12.39 23.69
C PRO A 314 -40.68 -10.89 23.85
N ILE A 315 -39.72 -10.03 23.47
CA ILE A 315 -39.90 -8.57 23.51
C ILE A 315 -40.96 -8.13 22.50
N VAL A 316 -40.92 -8.65 21.27
CA VAL A 316 -41.92 -8.34 20.24
C VAL A 316 -43.30 -8.86 20.63
N LEU A 317 -43.39 -10.06 21.24
CA LEU A 317 -44.65 -10.60 21.74
C LEU A 317 -45.22 -9.78 22.92
N LEU A 318 -44.36 -9.33 23.83
CA LEU A 318 -44.76 -8.43 24.93
C LEU A 318 -45.28 -7.09 24.40
N LEU A 319 -44.58 -6.47 23.45
CA LEU A 319 -45.03 -5.24 22.79
C LEU A 319 -46.37 -5.46 22.06
N GLY A 320 -46.52 -6.58 21.37
CA GLY A 320 -47.79 -6.97 20.73
C GLY A 320 -48.95 -7.12 21.72
N MET A 321 -48.72 -7.77 22.87
CA MET A 321 -49.72 -7.89 23.94
C MET A 321 -50.09 -6.54 24.55
N VAL A 322 -49.12 -5.67 24.80
CA VAL A 322 -49.38 -4.31 25.33
C VAL A 322 -50.22 -3.50 24.34
N LEU A 323 -49.87 -3.53 23.06
CA LEU A 323 -50.64 -2.87 22.01
C LEU A 323 -52.07 -3.43 21.89
N PHE A 324 -52.23 -4.75 22.01
CA PHE A 324 -53.54 -5.40 22.02
C PHE A 324 -54.40 -4.94 23.21
N ILE A 325 -53.82 -4.89 24.42
CA ILE A 325 -54.52 -4.40 25.62
C ILE A 325 -54.94 -2.94 25.45
N ILE A 326 -54.06 -2.08 24.93
CA ILE A 326 -54.37 -0.67 24.66
C ILE A 326 -55.51 -0.55 23.65
N TYR A 327 -55.44 -1.29 22.53
CA TYR A 327 -56.48 -1.33 21.52
C TYR A 327 -57.83 -1.78 22.10
N TRP A 328 -57.83 -2.83 22.91
CA TRP A 328 -59.02 -3.35 23.56
C TRP A 328 -59.64 -2.33 24.53
N LYS A 329 -58.79 -1.62 25.30
CA LYS A 329 -59.23 -0.55 26.20
C LYS A 329 -59.86 0.63 25.44
N ILE A 330 -59.30 1.02 24.30
CA ILE A 330 -59.84 2.10 23.46
C ILE A 330 -61.19 1.68 22.88
N LYS A 331 -61.28 0.48 22.30
CA LYS A 331 -62.52 -0.05 21.72
C LYS A 331 -63.62 -0.21 22.76
N HIS A 332 -63.29 -0.66 23.97
CA HIS A 332 -64.25 -0.80 25.06
C HIS A 332 -64.76 0.56 25.54
N ARG A 333 -63.89 1.58 25.65
CA ARG A 333 -64.31 2.95 25.98
C ARG A 333 -65.25 3.54 24.92
N GLN A 334 -64.99 3.30 23.64
CA GLN A 334 -65.90 3.75 22.57
C GLN A 334 -67.29 3.13 22.69
N LYS A 335 -67.38 1.83 23.04
CA LYS A 335 -68.67 1.16 23.24
C LYS A 335 -69.45 1.75 24.43
N ILE A 336 -68.77 2.03 25.55
CA ILE A 336 -69.40 2.67 26.71
C ILE A 336 -69.88 4.09 26.38
N ASN A 337 -69.06 4.89 25.68
CA ASN A 337 -69.44 6.25 25.31
C ASN A 337 -70.67 6.28 24.39
N HIS A 338 -70.80 5.32 23.48
CA HIS A 338 -71.96 5.20 22.60
C HIS A 338 -73.24 4.82 23.38
N GLU A 339 -73.15 3.91 24.36
CA GLU A 339 -74.26 3.58 25.28
C GLU A 339 -74.68 4.81 26.12
N LEU A 340 -73.71 5.58 26.60
CA LEU A 340 -73.92 6.82 27.37
C LEU A 340 -74.60 7.91 26.53
N GLU A 341 -74.20 8.08 25.27
CA GLU A 341 -74.89 8.99 24.34
C GLU A 341 -76.34 8.57 24.06
N LEU A 342 -76.59 7.27 23.89
CA LEU A 342 -77.94 6.75 23.71
C LEU A 342 -78.81 6.90 24.98
N ALA A 343 -78.22 6.78 26.17
CA ALA A 343 -78.90 7.04 27.44
C ALA A 343 -79.21 8.54 27.62
N ALA A 344 -78.26 9.42 27.28
CA ALA A 344 -78.45 10.87 27.31
C ALA A 344 -79.58 11.31 26.35
N ARG A 345 -79.64 10.74 25.14
CA ARG A 345 -80.73 11.01 24.19
C ARG A 345 -82.10 10.55 24.72
N ARG A 346 -82.17 9.43 25.45
CA ARG A 346 -83.42 8.96 26.09
C ARG A 346 -83.88 9.92 27.20
N ASN A 347 -82.97 10.42 28.03
CA ASN A 347 -83.29 11.41 29.06
C ASN A 347 -83.72 12.77 28.48
N TRP A 348 -83.06 13.23 27.40
CA TRP A 348 -83.45 14.46 26.71
C TRP A 348 -84.85 14.38 26.10
N LYS A 349 -85.25 13.23 25.52
CA LYS A 349 -86.64 13.05 25.02
C LYS A 349 -87.69 13.15 26.13
N LYS A 350 -87.43 12.55 27.30
CA LYS A 350 -88.33 12.66 28.48
C LYS A 350 -88.44 14.10 28.99
N LEU A 351 -87.37 14.88 28.92
CA LEU A 351 -87.39 16.30 29.26
C LEU A 351 -88.15 17.12 28.21
N ALA A 352 -87.94 16.86 26.91
CA ALA A 352 -88.65 17.55 25.84
C ALA A 352 -90.18 17.30 25.85
N GLU A 353 -90.63 16.11 26.27
CA GLU A 353 -92.06 15.81 26.48
C GLU A 353 -92.66 16.58 27.67
N LYS A 354 -91.86 16.95 28.67
CA LYS A 354 -92.33 17.82 29.77
C LYS A 354 -92.43 19.30 29.37
N PHE A 355 -91.68 19.73 28.35
CA PHE A 355 -91.65 21.13 27.89
C PHE A 355 -92.41 21.35 26.57
N THR A 356 -93.20 20.38 26.11
CA THR A 356 -94.11 20.55 24.95
C THR A 356 -95.53 20.86 25.43
N PRO A 357 -95.92 22.14 25.55
CA PRO A 357 -97.28 22.52 25.93
C PRO A 357 -98.29 22.12 24.84
N LYS A 358 -99.39 21.48 25.28
CA LYS A 358 -100.58 21.23 24.46
C LYS A 358 -101.18 22.56 24.01
N THR A 359 -101.29 22.73 22.70
CA THR A 359 -101.72 23.92 21.97
C THR A 359 -103.21 24.23 22.16
N LYS A 360 -103.61 25.51 22.15
CA LYS A 360 -104.88 25.97 21.57
C LYS A 360 -104.74 27.41 20.99
N HIS A 361 -105.09 27.49 19.70
CA HIS A 361 -105.32 28.59 18.73
C HIS A 361 -105.46 30.06 19.23
N THR A 362 -105.10 31.10 18.44
CA THR A 362 -105.88 31.62 17.28
C THR A 362 -105.09 32.65 16.42
N VAL A 363 -105.08 32.44 15.08
CA VAL A 363 -105.16 33.32 13.87
C VAL A 363 -104.69 34.80 13.99
N GLU A 364 -103.82 35.37 13.13
CA GLU A 364 -104.09 35.96 11.78
C GLU A 364 -102.75 36.44 11.12
N LYS A 365 -102.27 35.91 9.98
CA LYS A 365 -102.41 36.33 8.55
C LYS A 365 -101.65 37.61 8.10
N ALA A 366 -100.58 37.44 7.31
CA ALA A 366 -100.14 38.27 6.15
C ALA A 366 -98.84 37.65 5.54
N GLU A 367 -98.92 36.95 4.39
CA GLU A 367 -98.51 37.40 3.04
C GLU A 367 -97.03 37.85 2.88
N ASN A 368 -96.20 37.00 2.26
CA ASN A 368 -95.66 37.13 0.87
C ASN A 368 -94.17 37.49 0.98
N SER A 369 -93.19 36.89 0.29
CA SER A 369 -93.15 36.18 -0.98
C SER A 369 -91.78 35.48 -1.16
N SER A 370 -91.71 34.51 -2.08
CA SER A 370 -90.64 34.32 -3.08
C SER A 370 -89.21 33.94 -2.60
N LYS A 371 -88.45 33.01 -3.16
CA LYS A 371 -88.56 31.99 -4.23
C LYS A 371 -87.24 31.18 -4.13
N LYS A 372 -87.32 29.89 -4.52
CA LYS A 372 -86.30 29.08 -5.25
C LYS A 372 -84.87 29.01 -4.64
N GLY A 373 -84.26 27.84 -4.46
CA GLY A 373 -84.55 26.52 -4.96
C GLY A 373 -83.24 25.74 -5.15
N ASN A 374 -83.36 24.43 -4.98
CA ASN A 374 -82.71 23.38 -5.76
C ASN A 374 -81.17 23.22 -5.76
N LYS A 375 -80.81 22.04 -5.25
CA LYS A 375 -80.13 20.95 -5.98
C LYS A 375 -78.65 21.11 -6.35
N LYS A 376 -77.97 20.00 -6.00
CA LYS A 376 -77.14 19.15 -6.86
C LYS A 376 -75.64 19.48 -6.98
N ARG A 377 -74.89 18.43 -6.60
CA ARG A 377 -73.89 17.71 -7.39
C ARG A 377 -72.56 18.41 -7.75
N LYS A 378 -71.53 17.61 -7.43
CA LYS A 378 -70.43 17.14 -8.31
C LYS A 378 -69.19 18.04 -8.47
N LYS A 379 -68.09 17.38 -8.09
CA LYS A 379 -66.86 17.12 -8.86
C LYS A 379 -65.91 18.27 -9.17
N LYS A 380 -64.66 17.95 -8.80
CA LYS A 380 -63.42 18.00 -9.58
C LYS A 380 -62.63 19.31 -9.64
N LYS A 381 -61.35 19.11 -9.30
CA LYS A 381 -60.12 19.48 -10.03
C LYS A 381 -59.41 20.80 -9.67
N LYS A 382 -58.18 20.57 -9.19
CA LYS A 382 -56.88 21.07 -9.70
C LYS A 382 -56.57 22.58 -9.64
N LYS A 383 -55.54 22.85 -8.81
CA LYS A 383 -54.17 23.29 -9.19
C LYS A 383 -53.89 24.80 -9.27
N GLY A 384 -52.84 25.18 -8.54
CA GLY A 384 -52.02 26.40 -8.70
C GLY A 384 -52.57 27.60 -7.92
N ARG A 385 -51.79 28.54 -7.39
CA ARG A 385 -50.34 28.82 -7.32
C ARG A 385 -50.25 30.04 -6.37
N LYS A 386 -49.09 30.19 -5.70
CA LYS A 386 -48.48 31.34 -4.97
C LYS A 386 -49.22 32.69 -5.09
N GLU A 387 -49.29 33.56 -4.06
CA GLU A 387 -48.14 34.26 -3.45
C GLU A 387 -48.58 35.13 -2.24
N ASN A 388 -47.65 35.34 -1.30
CA ASN A 388 -47.43 36.45 -0.36
C ASN A 388 -48.58 37.12 0.43
N CYS A 389 -48.43 37.07 1.76
CA CYS A 389 -48.29 38.30 2.56
C CYS A 389 -47.50 38.01 3.84
N GLU A 390 -46.43 38.80 4.04
CA GLU A 390 -45.70 38.97 5.29
C GLU A 390 -46.65 39.37 6.43
N ASN A 391 -46.38 38.87 7.64
CA ASN A 391 -46.07 39.78 8.75
C ASN A 391 -45.40 39.05 9.92
N GLN A 392 -44.47 39.80 10.50
CA GLN A 392 -43.56 39.54 11.61
C GLN A 392 -44.22 38.92 12.85
N SER A 393 -43.45 38.06 13.55
CA SER A 393 -43.12 38.33 14.96
C SER A 393 -41.97 37.44 15.44
N VAL A 394 -40.97 38.12 15.98
CA VAL A 394 -39.82 37.65 16.76
C VAL A 394 -40.27 36.84 17.99
N HIS A 395 -39.64 35.69 18.26
CA HIS A 395 -39.11 35.33 19.60
C HIS A 395 -38.40 33.96 19.63
N SER A 396 -37.10 34.02 19.95
CA SER A 396 -36.28 33.08 20.75
C SER A 396 -36.76 31.64 20.97
N LEU A 397 -36.02 30.68 20.42
CA LEU A 397 -35.97 29.29 20.89
C LEU A 397 -34.64 29.07 21.61
N THR A 398 -34.71 28.99 22.93
CA THR A 398 -33.65 28.49 23.79
C THR A 398 -33.69 26.96 23.84
N ASP A 399 -32.49 26.40 23.72
CA ASP A 399 -32.12 25.00 23.80
C ASP A 399 -32.21 24.49 25.24
N SER A 400 -32.98 23.42 25.48
CA SER A 400 -33.17 22.84 26.82
C SER A 400 -32.36 21.55 26.98
N ARG A 401 -31.09 21.66 27.37
CA ARG A 401 -30.34 20.56 27.98
C ARG A 401 -30.65 20.51 29.48
N ARG A 402 -31.26 19.42 29.93
CA ARG A 402 -31.34 19.06 31.36
C ARG A 402 -29.94 18.67 31.86
N ARG A 403 -29.38 19.48 32.77
CA ARG A 403 -28.34 19.03 33.73
C ARG A 403 -28.99 18.98 35.12
N SER A 404 -28.84 17.86 35.80
CA SER A 404 -29.07 17.74 37.23
C SER A 404 -27.87 18.34 37.97
N VAL A 405 -28.14 19.34 38.82
CA VAL A 405 -27.17 19.98 39.72
C VAL A 405 -27.44 19.46 41.13
N TRP A 406 -26.40 19.03 41.83
CA TRP A 406 -26.39 18.93 43.29
C TRP A 406 -25.66 20.17 43.82
N PHE A 407 -26.26 20.83 44.81
CA PHE A 407 -25.65 21.92 45.58
C PHE A 407 -25.07 21.34 46.86
N ASP A 408 -23.86 21.78 47.22
CA ASP A 408 -23.40 21.83 48.60
C ASP A 408 -23.05 23.29 48.92
N ASP A 409 -23.65 23.77 50.02
CA ASP A 409 -23.43 25.09 50.61
C ASP A 409 -22.11 25.07 51.37
N PHE A 410 -21.15 25.93 51.00
CA PHE A 410 -20.33 26.77 51.88
C PHE A 410 -19.17 27.40 51.09
N ASN A 411 -19.06 28.72 51.19
CA ASN A 411 -17.99 29.63 50.74
C ASN A 411 -18.13 30.26 49.33
N ASN A 412 -18.43 31.56 49.32
CA ASN A 412 -18.51 32.43 48.15
C ASN A 412 -17.11 32.98 47.80
N THR A 413 -16.39 32.28 46.93
CA THR A 413 -15.38 32.85 46.03
C THR A 413 -15.34 32.00 44.77
N ILE A 414 -15.75 32.57 43.63
CA ILE A 414 -15.58 31.93 42.33
C ILE A 414 -14.14 32.19 41.89
N GLU A 415 -13.25 31.22 42.12
CA GLU A 415 -12.05 31.05 41.30
C GLU A 415 -12.37 30.02 40.22
N GLU A 416 -12.23 30.42 38.97
CA GLU A 416 -12.34 29.55 37.81
C GLU A 416 -11.09 28.64 37.77
N ILE A 417 -11.19 27.46 38.37
CA ILE A 417 -10.15 26.43 38.26
C ILE A 417 -10.27 25.79 36.89
N GLN A 418 -9.48 26.29 35.95
CA GLN A 418 -9.24 25.64 34.67
C GLN A 418 -8.35 24.40 34.91
N GLU A 419 -8.90 23.21 34.72
CA GLU A 419 -8.11 21.97 34.80
C GLU A 419 -6.94 22.01 33.80
N SER A 420 -5.73 21.82 34.31
CA SER A 420 -4.53 21.75 33.48
C SER A 420 -4.58 20.55 32.54
N GLN A 421 -4.25 20.79 31.27
CA GLN A 421 -4.24 19.79 30.21
C GLN A 421 -3.21 18.67 30.53
N PRO A 422 -3.46 17.41 30.12
CA PRO A 422 -2.61 16.26 30.47
C PRO A 422 -1.12 16.41 30.14
N TRP A 423 -0.79 17.14 29.07
CA TRP A 423 0.60 17.40 28.68
C TRP A 423 1.33 18.35 29.63
N GLN A 424 0.60 19.22 30.34
CA GLN A 424 1.15 20.22 31.24
C GLN A 424 1.61 19.58 32.56
N ARG A 425 0.90 18.54 33.04
CA ARG A 425 1.32 17.72 34.19
C ARG A 425 2.56 16.89 33.89
N GLN A 426 2.72 16.43 32.65
CA GLN A 426 3.92 15.70 32.21
C GLN A 426 5.15 16.61 32.09
N TRP A 427 4.95 17.86 31.71
CA TRP A 427 6.03 18.86 31.62
C TRP A 427 6.51 19.32 33.01
N GLU A 428 5.59 19.49 33.97
CA GLU A 428 5.94 19.85 35.35
C GLU A 428 6.63 18.71 36.11
N ALA A 429 6.25 17.45 35.86
CA ALA A 429 6.94 16.28 36.42
C ALA A 429 8.36 16.06 35.85
N PHE A 430 8.64 16.58 34.65
CA PHE A 430 9.96 16.48 34.01
C PHE A 430 10.96 17.52 34.55
N ASN A 431 10.47 18.63 35.12
CA ASN A 431 11.30 19.75 35.58
C ASN A 431 11.44 19.85 37.11
N ASP A 432 10.99 18.85 37.88
CA ASP A 432 11.16 18.80 39.33
C ASP A 432 12.64 18.55 39.71
N PRO A 433 13.34 19.51 40.34
CA PRO A 433 14.74 19.35 40.72
C PRO A 433 15.00 18.27 41.77
N LEU A 434 13.97 17.77 42.47
CA LEU A 434 14.10 16.78 43.55
C LEU A 434 14.12 15.32 43.06
N ASN A 435 13.85 15.04 41.78
CA ASN A 435 13.84 13.68 41.24
C ASN A 435 15.16 13.27 40.56
N LYS A 436 16.21 14.09 40.68
CA LYS A 436 17.53 13.88 40.07
C LYS A 436 18.61 13.34 41.02
N GLN A 437 18.24 12.97 42.25
CA GLN A 437 19.21 12.71 43.33
C GLN A 437 19.24 11.26 43.87
N THR A 438 18.65 10.30 43.16
CA THR A 438 18.51 8.91 43.66
C THR A 438 19.16 7.82 42.78
N TYR A 439 20.19 8.16 42.00
CA TYR A 439 20.94 7.14 41.24
C TYR A 439 22.43 7.45 41.14
N ASP A 440 23.08 7.74 42.26
CA ASP A 440 24.54 7.75 42.36
C ASP A 440 24.94 7.43 43.82
N ASP A 441 24.82 6.17 44.22
CA ASP A 441 25.70 5.60 45.25
C ASP A 441 25.49 4.08 45.30
N ASP A 442 26.40 3.33 44.67
CA ASP A 442 26.88 2.06 45.20
C ASP A 442 28.14 1.59 44.44
N ARG A 443 29.30 1.96 44.98
CA ARG A 443 30.59 1.31 44.70
C ARG A 443 31.10 0.65 45.99
N GLY A 444 31.15 -0.67 45.98
CA GLY A 444 31.93 -1.49 46.91
C GLY A 444 32.45 -2.76 46.21
N THR A 445 33.76 -2.86 46.02
CA THR A 445 34.53 -4.01 45.49
C THR A 445 35.10 -4.85 46.65
N PRO A 446 35.89 -5.96 46.49
CA PRO A 446 36.31 -6.74 45.29
C PRO A 446 36.23 -8.29 45.43
N ASN A 447 36.48 -9.01 44.31
CA ASN A 447 37.19 -10.29 44.15
C ASN A 447 36.46 -11.35 43.31
N THR A 448 36.76 -11.42 42.01
CA THR A 448 37.39 -12.60 41.38
C THR A 448 37.72 -12.28 39.92
N ALA A 449 39.02 -12.21 39.63
CA ALA A 449 39.53 -12.23 38.27
C ALA A 449 39.68 -13.70 37.84
N ARG A 450 39.09 -14.08 36.70
CA ARG A 450 39.77 -14.87 35.67
C ARG A 450 38.92 -15.01 34.40
N SER A 451 39.57 -14.69 33.29
CA SER A 451 39.34 -15.23 31.94
C SER A 451 38.14 -14.71 31.13
N VAL A 452 38.26 -13.52 30.52
CA VAL A 452 37.85 -13.31 29.12
C VAL A 452 38.79 -12.28 28.47
N SER A 453 40.03 -12.68 28.17
CA SER A 453 40.92 -11.92 27.28
C SER A 453 41.02 -12.66 25.94
N SER A 454 39.96 -12.63 25.14
CA SER A 454 39.99 -13.17 23.76
C SER A 454 38.76 -12.85 22.90
N VAL A 455 38.03 -11.73 23.10
CA VAL A 455 37.02 -11.29 22.08
C VAL A 455 36.90 -9.77 22.01
N GLN A 456 37.99 -9.03 22.23
CA GLN A 456 37.99 -7.57 22.12
C GLN A 456 39.03 -7.11 21.10
N LYS A 457 38.79 -7.47 19.84
CA LYS A 457 39.46 -6.92 18.65
C LYS A 457 38.76 -7.43 17.39
N ILE A 458 37.54 -6.96 17.13
CA ILE A 458 37.02 -6.65 15.80
C ILE A 458 35.94 -5.58 16.08
N TRP A 459 35.84 -4.58 15.20
CA TRP A 459 34.96 -3.41 15.23
C TRP A 459 35.56 -2.14 15.84
N LEU A 460 36.17 -1.35 14.96
CA LEU A 460 35.80 0.04 14.65
C LEU A 460 36.77 0.55 13.58
N ASN A 461 36.36 0.54 12.31
CA ASN A 461 36.78 1.57 11.36
C ASN A 461 35.84 1.63 10.14
N PRO A 462 35.03 2.69 9.94
CA PRO A 462 34.19 2.85 8.74
C PRO A 462 35.02 2.97 7.44
N ASP A 463 36.29 3.37 7.52
CA ASP A 463 37.23 3.36 6.38
C ASP A 463 37.50 1.95 5.85
N ASN A 464 37.29 0.90 6.66
CA ASN A 464 37.52 -0.47 6.23
C ASN A 464 36.37 -1.03 5.39
N THR A 465 35.18 -0.42 5.40
CA THR A 465 34.03 -0.87 4.59
C THR A 465 34.16 -0.40 3.14
N GLU A 466 34.56 0.86 2.92
CA GLU A 466 34.98 1.31 1.57
C GLU A 466 36.19 0.52 1.10
N LYS A 467 37.16 0.27 1.99
CA LYS A 467 38.30 -0.56 1.65
C LYS A 467 37.90 -2.00 1.34
N ALA A 468 36.92 -2.58 2.03
CA ALA A 468 36.46 -3.94 1.79
C ALA A 468 35.62 -4.07 0.52
N GLU A 469 34.81 -3.08 0.15
CA GLU A 469 34.11 -3.07 -1.14
C GLU A 469 35.07 -2.81 -2.29
N VAL A 470 36.03 -1.90 -2.11
CA VAL A 470 37.09 -1.64 -3.10
C VAL A 470 38.00 -2.87 -3.21
N GLU A 471 38.46 -3.47 -2.12
CA GLU A 471 39.26 -4.71 -2.09
C GLU A 471 38.46 -5.90 -2.65
N SER A 472 37.18 -6.04 -2.34
CA SER A 472 36.29 -7.05 -2.95
C SER A 472 36.15 -6.83 -4.46
N THR A 473 35.97 -5.58 -4.90
CA THR A 473 35.95 -5.23 -6.33
C THR A 473 37.29 -5.52 -6.99
N TRP A 474 38.41 -5.25 -6.32
CA TRP A 474 39.76 -5.54 -6.82
C TRP A 474 40.07 -7.03 -6.85
N ASP A 475 39.62 -7.81 -5.87
CA ASP A 475 39.77 -9.26 -5.84
C ASP A 475 38.92 -9.91 -6.94
N ASN A 476 37.73 -9.38 -7.17
CA ASN A 476 36.85 -9.77 -8.27
C ASN A 476 37.46 -9.44 -9.64
N VAL A 477 38.06 -8.25 -9.80
CA VAL A 477 38.82 -7.84 -10.99
C VAL A 477 40.08 -8.70 -11.17
N ALA A 478 40.79 -9.04 -10.10
CA ALA A 478 41.97 -9.90 -10.16
C ALA A 478 41.61 -11.34 -10.57
N ASN A 479 40.51 -11.89 -10.03
CA ASN A 479 39.98 -13.19 -10.41
C ASN A 479 39.49 -13.22 -11.86
N PHE A 480 38.88 -12.13 -12.35
CA PHE A 480 38.55 -11.96 -13.76
C PHE A 480 39.78 -12.09 -14.66
N LEU A 481 40.84 -11.33 -14.35
CA LEU A 481 42.09 -11.34 -15.11
C LEU A 481 42.78 -12.72 -15.08
N ALA A 482 42.72 -13.42 -13.94
CA ALA A 482 43.28 -14.76 -13.80
C ALA A 482 42.53 -15.80 -14.66
N ASN A 483 41.20 -15.69 -14.76
CA ASN A 483 40.40 -16.58 -15.61
C ASN A 483 40.58 -16.28 -17.11
N LEU A 484 40.82 -15.03 -17.50
CA LEU A 484 41.13 -14.66 -18.88
C LEU A 484 42.47 -15.22 -19.37
N ARG A 485 43.47 -15.37 -18.49
CA ARG A 485 44.77 -15.99 -18.82
C ARG A 485 44.69 -17.49 -19.11
N LYS A 486 43.60 -18.17 -18.73
CA LYS A 486 43.46 -19.62 -18.84
C LYS A 486 42.85 -20.13 -20.15
N ARG A 487 42.57 -19.27 -21.14
CA ARG A 487 42.21 -19.78 -22.47
C ARG A 487 43.45 -20.45 -23.11
N PRO A 488 43.36 -21.72 -23.54
CA PRO A 488 44.48 -22.39 -24.20
C PRO A 488 44.79 -21.65 -25.50
N LYS A 489 46.10 -21.46 -25.76
CA LYS A 489 46.58 -21.06 -27.08
C LYS A 489 46.06 -22.09 -28.07
N GLN A 490 45.21 -21.65 -28.99
CA GLN A 490 44.85 -22.41 -30.16
C GLN A 490 46.13 -22.59 -30.97
N GLU A 491 46.74 -23.77 -30.89
CA GLU A 491 47.87 -24.14 -31.73
C GLU A 491 47.37 -24.29 -33.16
N ASP A 492 47.94 -23.47 -34.04
CA ASP A 492 47.78 -23.54 -35.48
C ASP A 492 48.26 -24.90 -36.00
N PHE A 493 47.31 -25.78 -36.35
CA PHE A 493 47.56 -26.91 -37.23
C PHE A 493 47.30 -26.49 -38.68
N LEU A 494 48.32 -25.91 -39.31
CA LEU A 494 48.47 -25.90 -40.76
C LEU A 494 49.58 -26.88 -41.11
N GLN A 495 49.21 -28.06 -41.64
CA GLN A 495 50.10 -28.87 -42.46
C GLN A 495 49.57 -28.91 -43.90
N PRO A 496 50.46 -28.76 -44.91
CA PRO A 496 50.09 -28.91 -46.30
C PRO A 496 50.21 -30.39 -46.74
N GLN A 497 49.19 -30.88 -47.44
CA GLN A 497 49.31 -31.82 -48.57
C GLN A 497 48.32 -31.44 -49.65
#